data_AF-A0A958EYE9-F1
#
_entry.id   AF-A0A958EYE9-F1
#
_cell.length_a   1.000
_cell.length_b   1.000
_cell.length_c   1.000
_cell.angle_alpha   90.00
_cell.angle_beta   90.00
_cell.angle_gamma   90.00
#
_symmetry.space_group_name_H-M   'P 1'
#
loop_
_entity.id
_entity.type
_entity.pdbx_description
1 polymer ?
#
loop_
_entity_poly.entity_id
_entity_poly.type
_entity_poly.pdbx_seq_one_letter_code
_entity_poly.pdbx_strand_id
1 'polypeptide(L)' 'MEKQKILFTDLGLMAYKDAWDYQETLLQKNVKSKSGNKDESKTEHFLLFVEHPPVYNKKKNGNIENVLMREDELRQN' A
#
# COMPACT_ATOMS: atom_id res chain seq x y z
N MET A 1 17.38 -22.87 4.53
CA MET A 1 16.52 -21.89 3.84
C MET A 1 17.32 -20.60 3.68
N GLU A 2 17.49 -20.12 2.45
CA GLU A 2 18.08 -18.80 2.22
C GLU A 2 17.16 -17.72 2.82
N LYS A 3 17.75 -16.73 3.50
CA LYS A 3 16.99 -15.62 4.07
C LYS A 3 16.69 -14.59 2.96
N GLN A 4 15.43 -14.24 2.78
CA GLN A 4 15.04 -13.14 1.90
C GLN A 4 15.47 -11.80 2.49
N LYS A 5 16.08 -10.94 1.67
CA LYS A 5 16.43 -9.57 2.05
C LYS A 5 15.18 -8.69 1.96
N ILE A 6 14.91 -7.91 3.00
CA ILE A 6 13.82 -6.94 3.07
C ILE A 6 14.43 -5.54 3.13
N LEU A 7 13.98 -4.67 2.23
CA LEU A 7 14.30 -3.24 2.21
C LEU A 7 13.29 -2.54 3.12
N PHE A 8 13.78 -2.01 4.23
CA PHE A 8 12.98 -1.24 5.17
C PHE A 8 12.99 0.24 4.80
N THR A 9 11.84 0.90 4.90
CA THR A 9 11.72 2.36 4.71
C THR A 9 10.65 2.91 5.64
N ASP A 10 10.99 3.95 6.39
CA ASP A 10 10.04 4.75 7.14
C ASP A 10 9.66 5.98 6.31
N LEU A 11 8.38 6.08 5.96
CA LEU A 11 7.80 7.17 5.17
C LEU A 11 7.29 8.31 6.06
N GLY A 12 7.26 8.13 7.38
CA GLY A 12 6.72 9.09 8.34
C GLY A 12 5.23 9.38 8.11
N LEU A 13 4.83 10.64 8.34
CA LEU A 13 3.46 11.10 8.12
C LEU A 13 3.23 11.39 6.63
N MET A 14 2.35 10.63 5.98
CA MET A 14 2.06 10.75 4.55
C MET A 14 0.56 10.58 4.27
N ALA A 15 0.03 11.30 3.28
CA ALA A 15 -1.35 11.11 2.86
C ALA A 15 -1.57 9.68 2.33
N TYR A 16 -2.74 9.10 2.60
CA TYR A 16 -3.04 7.71 2.22
C TYR A 16 -2.88 7.47 0.71
N LYS A 17 -3.30 8.43 -0.12
CA LYS A 17 -3.22 8.32 -1.58
C LYS A 17 -1.76 8.29 -2.07
N ASP A 18 -0.91 9.14 -1.53
CA ASP A 18 0.51 9.20 -1.90
C ASP A 18 1.24 7.90 -1.53
N ALA A 19 0.97 7.37 -0.34
CA ALA A 19 1.51 6.08 0.08
C ALA A 19 1.01 4.93 -0.80
N TRP A 20 -0.25 4.96 -1.21
CA TRP A 20 -0.83 3.98 -2.13
C TRP A 20 -0.19 4.05 -3.52
N ASP A 21 0.01 5.25 -4.08
CA ASP A 21 0.68 5.44 -5.37
C ASP A 21 2.15 4.99 -5.33
N TYR A 22 2.82 5.19 -4.20
CA TYR A 22 4.16 4.67 -3.96
C TYR A 22 4.18 3.12 -3.92
N GLN A 23 3.23 2.50 -3.22
CA GLN A 23 3.08 1.05 -3.20
C GLN A 23 2.82 0.47 -4.60
N GLU A 24 1.94 1.09 -5.39
CA GLU A 24 1.70 0.69 -6.78
C GLU A 24 2.97 0.77 -7.62
N THR A 25 3.77 1.82 -7.46
CA THR A 25 5.05 1.96 -8.19
C THR A 25 6.01 0.81 -7.88
N LEU A 26 6.16 0.43 -6.61
CA LEU A 26 6.98 -0.72 -6.19
C LEU A 26 6.43 -2.05 -6.73
N LEU A 27 5.12 -2.22 -6.72
CA LEU A 27 4.45 -3.41 -7.25
C LEU A 27 4.70 -3.54 -8.76
N GLN A 28 4.51 -2.47 -9.53
CA GLN A 28 4.76 -2.45 -10.97
C GLN A 28 6.22 -2.75 -11.30
N LYS A 29 7.17 -2.24 -10.50
CA LYS A 29 8.60 -2.59 -10.64
C LYS A 29 8.83 -4.09 -10.48
N ASN A 30 8.22 -4.70 -9.46
CA ASN A 30 8.34 -6.14 -9.20
C ASN A 30 7.66 -7.00 -10.29
N VAL A 31 6.49 -6.58 -10.80
CA VAL A 31 5.79 -7.27 -11.90
C VAL A 31 6.61 -7.22 -13.19
N LYS A 32 7.16 -6.05 -13.56
CA LYS A 32 8.01 -5.89 -14.75
C LYS A 32 9.28 -6.73 -14.68
N SER A 33 9.89 -6.81 -13.50
CA SER A 33 11.07 -7.65 -13.28
C SER A 33 10.76 -9.12 -13.52
N LYS A 34 9.59 -9.59 -13.07
CA LYS A 34 9.11 -10.97 -13.32
C LYS A 34 8.75 -11.27 -14.78
N SER A 35 8.28 -10.28 -15.55
CA SER A 35 7.84 -10.52 -16.93
C SER A 35 8.98 -10.52 -17.96
N GLY A 36 10.11 -9.87 -17.65
CA GLY A 36 11.22 -9.70 -18.59
C GLY A 36 12.29 -10.79 -18.57
N ASN A 37 12.45 -11.50 -17.45
CA ASN A 37 13.46 -12.56 -17.28
C ASN A 37 12.77 -13.87 -16.91
N LYS A 38 12.98 -14.92 -17.72
CA LYS A 38 12.57 -16.31 -17.42
C LYS A 38 13.38 -16.93 -16.27
N ASP A 39 14.50 -16.32 -15.91
CA ASP A 39 15.21 -16.61 -14.68
C ASP A 39 14.61 -15.79 -13.54
N GLU A 40 14.58 -16.38 -12.35
CA GLU A 40 14.07 -15.90 -11.06
C GLU A 40 14.71 -14.57 -10.59
N SER A 41 14.67 -13.53 -11.42
CA SER A 41 15.15 -12.21 -11.08
C SER A 41 14.33 -11.72 -9.87
N LYS A 42 15.07 -11.56 -8.78
CA LYS A 42 14.55 -11.55 -7.41
C LYS A 42 13.60 -10.38 -7.23
N THR A 43 12.33 -10.68 -7.01
CA THR A 43 11.36 -9.72 -6.44
C THR A 43 11.99 -9.08 -5.21
N GLU A 44 12.03 -7.75 -5.20
CA GLU A 44 12.50 -7.03 -4.02
C GLU A 44 11.37 -7.01 -2.99
N HIS A 45 11.71 -7.32 -1.75
CA HIS A 45 10.77 -7.28 -0.63
C HIS A 45 10.92 -5.95 0.08
N PHE A 46 9.81 -5.25 0.30
CA PHE A 46 9.79 -3.95 0.96
C PHE A 46 8.94 -4.02 2.23
N LEU A 47 9.39 -3.39 3.30
CA LEU A 47 8.61 -3.13 4.51
C LEU A 47 8.54 -1.62 4.70
N LEU A 48 7.34 -1.07 4.55
CA LEU A 48 7.09 0.37 4.63
C LEU A 48 6.38 0.68 5.95
N PHE A 49 6.96 1.59 6.73
CA PHE A 49 6.30 2.21 7.86
C PHE A 49 5.74 3.56 7.43
N VAL A 50 4.52 3.86 7.84
CA VAL A 50 3.83 5.10 7.48
C VAL A 50 2.74 5.39 8.51
N GLU A 51 2.61 6.67 8.86
CA GLU A 51 1.48 7.22 9.59
C GLU A 51 0.61 8.00 8.61
N HIS A 52 -0.71 7.85 8.71
CA HIS A 52 -1.65 8.59 7.85
C HIS A 52 -2.44 9.59 8.68
N PRO A 53 -2.72 10.79 8.13
CA PRO A 53 -3.83 11.61 8.61
C PRO A 53 -5.14 10.80 8.64
N PRO A 54 -6.15 11.19 9.45
CA PRO A 54 -7.42 10.50 9.51
C PRO A 54 -8.00 10.24 8.12
N VAL A 55 -8.20 8.97 7.78
CA VAL A 55 -8.70 8.54 6.47
C VAL A 55 -9.78 7.48 6.65
N TYR A 56 -10.90 7.66 5.95
CA TYR A 56 -11.98 6.67 5.91
C TYR A 56 -11.84 5.82 4.66
N ASN A 57 -11.29 4.62 4.82
CA ASN A 57 -11.14 3.69 3.71
C ASN A 57 -12.38 2.81 3.55
N LYS A 58 -13.13 3.00 2.46
CA LYS A 58 -14.23 2.10 2.08
C LYS A 58 -13.65 0.85 1.42
N LYS A 59 -13.50 -0.24 2.19
CA LYS A 59 -13.08 -1.54 1.63
C LYS A 59 -14.19 -2.13 0.76
N LYS A 60 -13.81 -2.83 -0.31
CA LYS A 60 -14.72 -3.51 -1.26
C LYS A 60 -15.62 -4.57 -0.59
N ASN A 61 -15.15 -5.19 0.50
CA ASN A 61 -15.92 -6.10 1.37
C ASN A 61 -16.10 -5.53 2.80
N GLY A 62 -15.97 -4.21 2.96
CA GLY A 62 -16.19 -3.55 4.24
C GLY A 62 -17.67 -3.53 4.55
N ASN A 63 -18.08 -4.18 5.65
CA ASN A 63 -19.46 -4.13 6.10
C ASN A 63 -19.82 -2.67 6.41
N ILE A 64 -20.82 -2.11 5.72
CA ILE A 64 -21.25 -0.70 5.82
C ILE A 64 -21.64 -0.35 7.27
N GLU A 65 -22.08 -1.35 8.04
CA GLU A 65 -22.41 -1.27 9.47
C GLU A 65 -21.24 -0.81 10.37
N ASN A 66 -19.99 -0.92 9.92
CA ASN A 66 -18.82 -0.46 10.69
C ASN A 66 -18.51 1.03 10.49
N VAL A 67 -19.29 1.74 9.69
CA VAL A 67 -19.17 3.19 9.47
C VAL A 67 -20.21 3.89 10.33
N LEU A 68 -19.78 4.40 11.49
CA LEU A 68 -20.62 5.12 12.44
C LEU A 68 -20.98 6.56 11.99
N MET A 69 -20.48 7.03 10.84
CA MET A 69 -20.77 8.37 10.32
C MET A 69 -21.73 8.31 9.12
N ARG A 70 -22.68 9.25 9.09
CA ARG A 70 -23.63 9.39 7.99
C ARG A 70 -22.89 9.82 6.72
N GLU A 71 -23.37 9.40 5.55
CA GLU A 71 -22.75 9.70 4.24
C GLU A 71 -22.47 11.19 4.01
N ASP A 72 -23.23 12.08 4.67
CA ASP A 72 -23.07 13.53 4.59
C ASP A 72 -21.79 14.05 5.29
N GLU A 73 -21.31 13.36 6.32
CA GLU A 73 -20.08 13.73 7.07
C GLU A 73 -18.80 13.29 6.34
N LEU A 74 -18.90 12.26 5.48
CA LEU A 74 -17.79 11.78 4.65
C LEU A 74 -17.49 12.70 3.45
N ARG A 75 -18.39 13.59 3.08
CA ARG A 75 -18.24 14.51 1.93
C ARG A 75 -17.63 15.86 2.28
N GLN A 76 -17.42 16.17 3.56
CA GLN A 76 -16.96 17.48 4.03
C GLN A 76 -15.47 17.53 4.45
N ASN A 77 -14.70 16.46 4.24
CA ASN A 77 -13.23 16.43 4.44
C ASN A 77 -12.49 16.04 3.17
#